data_AF-A0A9X1IWD1-F1
#
_entry.id   AF-A0A9X1IWD1-F1
#
_cell.length_a   1.000
_cell.length_b   1.000
_cell.length_c   1.000
_cell.angle_alpha   90.00
_cell.angle_beta   90.00
_cell.angle_gamma   90.00
#
_symmetry.space_group_name_H-M   'P 1'
#
loop_
_entity.id
_entity.type
_entity.pdbx_description
1 polymer ?
#
loop_
_entity_poly.entity_id
_entity_poly.type
_entity_poly.pdbx_seq_one_letter_code
_entity_poly.pdbx_strand_id
1 'polypeptide(L)'
;MNFPEIHTNFWDAVIAIPVIMLLTQIIKVYFNVSKKIVPSIALALGLMISIFISHRHSLVAGIFMGWFYGYAAIGNYAALKTTIIAYRNKE
;
A
#
# COMPACT_ATOMS: atom_id res chain seq x y z
N MET A 1 -11.26 -17.14 24.72
CA MET A 1 -10.74 -16.92 23.35
C MET A 1 -10.43 -15.43 23.26
N ASN A 2 -9.19 -15.04 23.52
CA ASN A 2 -8.79 -13.64 23.43
C ASN A 2 -8.75 -13.30 21.94
N PHE A 3 -9.68 -12.47 21.48
CA PHE A 3 -9.59 -11.91 20.13
C PHE A 3 -8.24 -11.20 20.01
N PRO A 4 -7.49 -11.37 18.89
CA PRO A 4 -6.27 -10.61 18.70
C PRO A 4 -6.66 -9.13 18.72
N GLU A 5 -6.07 -8.36 19.63
CA GLU A 5 -6.37 -6.95 19.83
C GLU A 5 -6.11 -6.18 18.53
N ILE A 6 -7.19 -5.75 17.86
CA ILE A 6 -7.17 -5.11 16.52
C ILE A 6 -6.58 -3.68 16.60
N HIS A 7 -6.31 -3.16 17.80
CA HIS A 7 -5.87 -1.78 18.01
C HIS A 7 -4.49 -1.45 17.41
N THR A 8 -3.59 -2.42 17.25
CA THR A 8 -2.25 -2.16 16.69
C THR A 8 -2.26 -2.08 15.15
N ASN A 9 -3.21 -2.75 14.48
CA ASN A 9 -3.22 -2.83 13.01
C ASN A 9 -3.73 -1.56 12.30
N PHE A 10 -4.50 -0.72 13.00
CA PHE A 10 -5.02 0.52 12.40
C PHE A 10 -3.88 1.50 12.10
N TRP A 11 -2.99 1.71 13.07
CA TRP A 11 -1.85 2.62 12.91
C TRP A 11 -0.86 2.12 11.85
N ASP A 12 -0.66 0.80 11.77
CA ASP A 12 0.14 0.19 10.73
C ASP A 12 -0.44 0.46 9.34
N ALA A 13 -1.75 0.32 9.15
CA ALA A 13 -2.38 0.62 7.87
C ALA A 13 -2.27 2.11 7.49
N VAL A 14 -2.56 3.01 8.44
CA VAL A 14 -2.53 4.46 8.24
C VAL A 14 -1.14 4.95 7.83
N ILE A 15 -0.07 4.33 8.34
CA ILE A 15 1.32 4.70 8.01
C ILE A 15 1.81 3.93 6.78
N ALA A 16 1.58 2.62 6.70
CA ALA A 16 2.11 1.77 5.63
C ALA A 16 1.54 2.16 4.27
N ILE A 17 0.24 2.49 4.16
CA ILE A 17 -0.39 2.78 2.88
C ILE A 17 0.23 4.02 2.20
N PRO A 18 0.33 5.21 2.86
CA PRO A 18 1.03 6.36 2.29
C PRO A 18 2.51 6.08 1.98
N VAL A 19 3.21 5.34 2.84
CA VAL A 19 4.62 4.98 2.62
C VAL A 19 4.78 4.11 1.37
N ILE A 20 3.94 3.09 1.18
CA ILE A 20 3.93 2.24 -0.01
C ILE A 20 3.63 3.07 -1.25
N MET A 21 2.65 3.99 -1.19
CA MET A 21 2.33 4.88 -2.30
C MET A 21 3.54 5.75 -2.67
N LEU A 22 4.20 6.36 -1.68
CA LEU A 22 5.36 7.22 -1.87
C LEU A 22 6.54 6.45 -2.49
N LEU A 23 6.90 5.31 -1.90
CA LEU A 23 7.96 4.44 -2.41
C LEU A 23 7.68 3.95 -3.83
N THR A 24 6.44 3.55 -4.10
CA THR A 24 6.03 3.11 -5.43
C THR A 24 6.17 4.24 -6.46
N GLN A 25 5.82 5.48 -6.12
CA GLN A 25 6.03 6.62 -7.03
C GLN A 25 7.53 6.94 -7.20
N ILE A 26 8.33 6.90 -6.13
CA ILE A 26 9.79 7.11 -6.21
C ILE A 26 10.42 6.09 -7.16
N ILE A 27 10.11 4.79 -6.98
CA ILE A 27 10.63 3.72 -7.83
C ILE A 27 10.20 3.93 -9.28
N LYS A 28 8.92 4.23 -9.50
CA LYS A 28 8.38 4.49 -10.84
C LYS A 28 9.11 5.63 -11.54
N VAL A 29 9.39 6.73 -10.85
CA VAL A 29 10.07 7.91 -11.40
C VAL A 29 11.56 7.64 -11.64
N TYR A 30 12.26 7.04 -10.67
CA TYR A 30 13.70 6.83 -10.77
C TYR A 30 14.09 5.72 -11.76
N PHE A 31 13.30 4.64 -11.81
CA PHE A 31 13.58 3.49 -12.68
C PHE A 31 12.77 3.49 -13.99
N ASN A 32 12.04 4.57 -14.29
CA ASN A 32 11.19 4.69 -15.50
C ASN A 32 10.28 3.47 -15.74
N VAL A 33 9.69 2.94 -14.65
CA VAL A 33 8.92 1.71 -14.71
C VAL A 33 7.63 1.89 -15.49
N SER A 34 7.30 0.91 -16.34
CA SER A 34 6.01 0.87 -17.05
C SER A 34 4.84 0.91 -16.07
N LYS A 35 3.83 1.74 -16.40
CA LYS A 35 2.60 1.92 -15.61
C LYS A 35 1.87 0.59 -15.32
N LYS A 36 2.08 -0.44 -16.15
CA LYS A 36 1.50 -1.79 -15.98
C LYS A 36 2.06 -2.55 -14.78
N ILE A 37 3.32 -2.30 -14.41
CA ILE A 37 4.04 -3.04 -13.35
C ILE A 37 3.97 -2.30 -12.00
N VAL A 38 3.60 -1.01 -12.02
CA VAL A 38 3.44 -0.17 -10.82
C VAL A 38 2.53 -0.83 -9.76
N PRO A 39 1.38 -1.44 -10.09
CA PRO A 39 0.56 -2.13 -9.09
C PRO A 39 1.27 -3.34 -8.46
N SER A 40 2.03 -4.11 -9.25
CA SER A 40 2.81 -5.25 -8.75
C SER A 40 3.90 -4.80 -7.77
N ILE A 41 4.53 -3.65 -8.00
CA ILE A 41 5.51 -3.06 -7.09
C ILE A 41 4.85 -2.65 -5.77
N ALA A 42 3.67 -2.01 -5.82
CA ALA A 42 2.93 -1.64 -4.61
C ALA A 42 2.55 -2.88 -3.77
N LEU A 43 2.12 -3.98 -4.42
CA LEU A 43 1.85 -5.25 -3.74
C LEU A 43 3.10 -5.88 -3.13
N ALA A 44 4.21 -5.89 -3.87
CA ALA A 44 5.48 -6.41 -3.37
C ALA A 44 5.96 -5.62 -2.13
N LEU A 45 5.89 -4.30 -2.18
CA LEU A 45 6.22 -3.43 -1.04
C LEU A 45 5.29 -3.64 0.14
N GLY A 46 3.98 -3.80 -0.11
CA GLY A 46 3.00 -4.10 0.94
C GLY A 46 3.29 -5.42 1.66
N LEU A 47 3.60 -6.47 0.90
CA LEU A 47 4.02 -7.76 1.46
C LEU A 47 5.33 -7.64 2.24
N MET A 48 6.35 -6.96 1.70
CA MET A 48 7.62 -6.76 2.39
C MET A 48 7.43 -6.02 3.72
N ILE A 49 6.74 -4.88 3.70
CA ILE A 49 6.52 -4.07 4.91
C ILE A 49 5.72 -4.87 5.95
N SER A 50 4.66 -5.55 5.53
CA SER A 50 3.82 -6.29 6.47
C SER A 50 4.51 -7.52 7.07
N ILE A 51 5.23 -8.30 6.26
CA ILE A 51 5.89 -9.54 6.72
C ILE A 51 7.09 -9.22 7.63
N PHE A 52 7.91 -8.24 7.25
CA PHE A 52 9.16 -7.96 7.99
C PHE A 52 8.98 -6.99 9.17
N ILE A 53 8.00 -6.09 9.11
CA ILE A 53 7.82 -5.03 10.11
C ILE A 53 6.61 -5.33 11.01
N SER A 54 5.40 -5.43 10.44
CA SER A 54 4.16 -5.50 11.23
C SER A 54 3.87 -6.86 11.85
N HIS A 55 4.08 -7.97 11.11
CA HIS A 55 3.60 -9.30 11.52
C HIS A 55 4.72 -10.34 11.53
N ARG A 56 5.85 -9.98 12.14
CA ARG A 56 7.06 -10.83 12.16
C ARG A 56 6.83 -12.20 12.82
N HIS A 57 5.85 -12.31 13.72
CA HIS A 57 5.52 -13.53 14.46
C HIS A 57 4.45 -14.42 13.79
N SER A 58 3.73 -13.91 12.79
CA SER A 58 2.69 -14.66 12.08
C SER A 58 2.74 -14.37 10.59
N LEU A 59 3.33 -15.30 9.85
CA LEU A 59 3.51 -15.19 8.41
C LEU A 59 2.17 -15.08 7.67
N VAL A 60 1.13 -15.78 8.15
CA VAL A 60 -0.22 -15.72 7.58
C VAL A 60 -0.84 -14.33 7.75
N ALA A 61 -0.72 -13.73 8.94
CA ALA A 61 -1.20 -12.38 9.19
C ALA A 61 -0.42 -11.35 8.37
N GLY A 62 0.90 -11.53 8.25
CA GLY A 62 1.77 -10.68 7.45
C GLY A 62 1.42 -10.68 5.96
N ILE A 63 1.13 -11.84 5.38
CA ILE A 63 0.70 -11.94 3.99
C ILE A 63 -0.67 -11.27 3.80
N PHE A 64 -1.63 -11.57 4.68
CA PHE A 64 -2.99 -11.00 4.59
C PHE A 64 -2.96 -9.47 4.69
N MET A 65 -2.30 -8.92 5.70
CA MET A 65 -2.18 -7.47 5.90
C MET A 65 -1.31 -6.83 4.82
N GLY A 66 -0.32 -7.54 4.27
CA GLY A 66 0.53 -7.04 3.19
C GLY A 66 -0.23 -6.88 1.87
N TRP A 67 -1.12 -7.82 1.55
CA TRP A 67 -2.07 -7.65 0.45
C TRP A 67 -3.02 -6.49 0.71
N PHE A 68 -3.56 -6.39 1.92
CA PHE A 68 -4.44 -5.28 2.30
C PHE A 68 -3.76 -3.92 2.07
N TYR A 69 -2.54 -3.72 2.58
CA TYR A 69 -1.78 -2.48 2.40
C TYR A 69 -1.45 -2.19 0.94
N GLY A 70 -1.03 -3.21 0.19
CA GLY A 70 -0.70 -3.08 -1.24
C GLY A 70 -1.92 -2.68 -2.09
N TYR A 71 -3.05 -3.36 -1.92
CA TYR A 71 -4.28 -3.02 -2.64
C TYR A 71 -4.86 -1.67 -2.23
N ALA A 72 -4.82 -1.32 -0.94
CA ALA A 72 -5.23 -0.02 -0.48
C ALA A 72 -4.37 1.10 -1.07
N ALA A 73 -3.05 0.92 -1.17
CA ALA A 73 -2.15 1.87 -1.81
C ALA A 73 -2.46 2.06 -3.31
N ILE A 74 -2.75 0.97 -4.04
CA ILE A 74 -3.15 1.03 -5.46
C ILE A 74 -4.46 1.81 -5.61
N GLY A 75 -5.47 1.46 -4.80
CA GLY A 75 -6.79 2.10 -4.83
C GLY A 75 -6.71 3.60 -4.50
N ASN A 76 -5.95 3.95 -3.46
CA ASN A 76 -5.82 5.33 -3.02
C ASN A 76 -5.03 6.19 -4.02
N TYR A 77 -4.01 5.62 -4.69
CA TYR A 77 -3.36 6.28 -5.82
C TYR A 77 -4.31 6.49 -7.00
N ALA A 78 -5.13 5.49 -7.34
CA ALA A 78 -6.11 5.61 -8.42
C ALA A 78 -7.16 6.69 -8.11
N ALA A 79 -7.69 6.70 -6.87
CA ALA A 79 -8.62 7.73 -6.40
C ALA A 79 -7.99 9.12 -6.48
N LEU A 80 -6.80 9.31 -5.90
CA LEU A 80 -6.09 10.59 -5.92
C LEU A 80 -5.85 11.09 -7.37
N LYS A 81 -5.38 10.20 -8.25
CA LYS A 81 -5.15 10.54 -9.66
C LYS A 81 -6.45 10.99 -10.34
N THR A 82 -7.53 10.24 -10.14
CA THR A 82 -8.84 10.56 -10.72
C THR A 82 -9.37 11.89 -10.18
N THR A 83 -9.27 12.13 -8.87
CA THR A 83 -9.66 13.40 -8.24
C THR A 83 -8.87 14.58 -8.79
N ILE A 84 -7.55 14.45 -8.95
CA ILE A 84 -6.72 15.52 -9.53
C ILE A 84 -7.11 15.78 -10.99
N ILE A 85 -7.36 14.74 -11.78
CA ILE A 85 -7.80 14.88 -13.17
C ILE A 85 -9.17 15.58 -13.21
N ALA A 86 -10.13 15.16 -12.40
CA ALA A 86 -11.46 15.77 -12.32
C ALA A 86 -11.39 17.24 -11.89
N TYR A 87 -10.53 17.57 -10.92
CA TYR A 87 -10.31 18.94 -10.48
C TYR A 87 -9.68 19.83 -11.56
N ARG A 88 -8.77 19.28 -12.38
CA ARG A 88 -8.05 20.01 -13.44
C ARG A 88 -8.84 20.12 -14.74
N ASN A 89 -9.61 19.09 -15.08
CA ASN A 89 -10.44 19.01 -16.28
C ASN A 89 -11.84 19.59 -16.01
N LYS A 90 -11.94 20.62 -15.16
CA LYS A 90 -13.21 21.31 -14.92
C LYS A 90 -13.82 21.79 -16.25
N GLU A 91 -14.81 21.05 -16.71
CA GLU A 91 -16.17 21.58 -16.86
C GLU A 91 -16.82 21.68 -15.48
#